data_AF-A0A973HWJ0-F1
#
_entry.id   AF-A0A973HWJ0-F1
#
_cell.length_a   1.000
_cell.length_b   1.000
_cell.length_c   1.000
_cell.angle_alpha   90.00
_cell.angle_beta   90.00
_cell.angle_gamma   90.00
#
_symmetry.space_group_name_H-M   'P 1'
#
loop_
_entity.id
_entity.type
_entity.pdbx_description
1 polymer ?
#
loop_
_entity_poly.entity_id
_entity_poly.type
_entity_poly.pdbx_seq_one_letter_code
_entity_poly.pdbx_strand_id
1 'polypeptide(L)'
;LDTSEIDLPELKIKRLEALEIAERYQEMVEVGKKYLENDPRTSYLPHLVYFTHKAHRHRGLLYDGRQLWRTWGPVLTAGALGGEIELPGSSEKWKVPEGKEGDFQLMADRAGFYEGFYQLALGNKDAALGAMVNYNDQLYERINSGETLSMATKTYLEFQSLPMAQRLDVLHGRVAPALDGLQWIQPPPESDEDKKLELRLFCDSNRATNRQARFIDVLRKLEHEYSSQGLRVVWISGVLRAERAGREANAMTEIAIQKKLGWSFGVQPGQETGVLERHLVSHGGTLLMAIDSEGILRWEMIDPMFWDEGLYRAIIERLLRNSG
;
A
#
# COMPACT_ATOMS: atom_id res chain seq x y z
N LEU A 1 -32.66 -30.80 0.55
CA LEU A 1 -31.54 -29.92 0.15
C LEU A 1 -30.66 -30.78 -0.72
N ASP A 2 -30.82 -30.62 -2.02
CA ASP A 2 -30.02 -31.30 -3.03
C ASP A 2 -28.60 -30.71 -2.96
N THR A 3 -27.62 -31.53 -2.59
CA THR A 3 -26.20 -31.15 -2.51
C THR A 3 -25.46 -31.46 -3.81
N SER A 4 -26.17 -31.55 -4.94
CA SER A 4 -25.58 -31.82 -6.25
C SER A 4 -24.87 -30.56 -6.79
N GLU A 5 -23.60 -30.77 -7.12
CA GLU A 5 -22.61 -29.82 -7.65
C GLU A 5 -22.11 -28.79 -6.64
N ILE A 6 -21.17 -29.22 -5.80
CA ILE A 6 -20.23 -28.28 -5.21
C ILE A 6 -19.43 -27.65 -6.37
N ASP A 7 -19.64 -26.36 -6.61
CA ASP A 7 -18.89 -25.57 -7.58
C ASP A 7 -17.39 -25.57 -7.19
N LEU A 8 -16.63 -26.48 -7.80
CA LEU A 8 -15.19 -26.66 -7.55
C LEU A 8 -14.41 -25.35 -7.75
N PRO A 9 -14.65 -24.55 -8.82
CA PRO A 9 -14.17 -23.17 -8.92
C PRO A 9 -14.46 -22.28 -7.71
N GLU A 10 -15.70 -22.27 -7.21
CA GLU A 10 -16.09 -21.44 -6.06
C GLU A 10 -15.38 -21.89 -4.77
N LEU A 11 -15.25 -23.20 -4.54
CA LEU A 11 -14.50 -23.73 -3.40
C LEU A 11 -13.04 -23.27 -3.37
N LYS A 12 -12.40 -23.15 -4.53
CA LYS A 12 -10.99 -22.73 -4.63
C LYS A 12 -10.81 -21.30 -4.12
N ILE A 13 -11.72 -20.40 -4.45
CA ILE A 13 -11.69 -19.03 -3.93
C ILE A 13 -12.05 -18.99 -2.45
N LYS A 14 -13.11 -19.69 -2.03
CA LYS A 14 -13.48 -19.77 -0.61
C LYS A 14 -12.33 -20.28 0.27
N ARG A 15 -11.48 -21.18 -0.27
CA ARG A 15 -10.26 -21.61 0.41
C ARG A 15 -9.25 -20.47 0.57
N LEU A 16 -9.00 -19.66 -0.45
CA LEU A 16 -8.08 -18.53 -0.35
C LEU A 16 -8.61 -17.45 0.60
N GLU A 17 -9.91 -17.17 0.57
CA GLU A 17 -10.58 -16.27 1.52
C GLU A 17 -10.46 -16.78 2.96
N ALA A 18 -10.68 -18.08 3.18
CA ALA A 18 -10.50 -18.69 4.50
C ALA A 18 -9.05 -18.59 5.01
N LEU A 19 -8.06 -18.78 4.12
CA LEU A 19 -6.65 -18.61 4.46
C LEU A 19 -6.29 -17.16 4.76
N GLU A 20 -6.89 -16.20 4.04
CA GLU A 20 -6.74 -14.78 4.31
C GLU A 20 -7.30 -14.39 5.68
N ILE A 21 -8.53 -14.84 6.01
CA ILE A 21 -9.17 -14.60 7.31
C ILE A 21 -8.34 -15.19 8.45
N ALA A 22 -7.74 -16.36 8.23
CA ALA A 22 -6.85 -17.01 9.19
C ALA A 22 -5.41 -16.43 9.19
N GLU A 23 -5.12 -15.44 8.35
CA GLU A 23 -3.80 -14.83 8.16
C GLU A 23 -2.68 -15.84 7.81
N ARG A 24 -3.05 -16.98 7.17
CA ARG A 24 -2.14 -18.06 6.74
C ARG A 24 -1.53 -17.76 5.37
N TYR A 25 -0.85 -16.62 5.27
CA TYR A 25 -0.40 -16.08 3.98
C TYR A 25 0.63 -16.96 3.26
N GLN A 26 1.43 -17.76 3.97
CA GLN A 26 2.35 -18.70 3.32
C GLN A 26 1.60 -19.77 2.51
N GLU A 27 0.62 -20.41 3.14
CA GLU A 27 -0.22 -21.41 2.47
C GLU A 27 -1.09 -20.79 1.39
N MET A 28 -1.52 -19.55 1.59
CA MET A 28 -2.27 -18.79 0.58
C MET A 28 -1.43 -18.55 -0.69
N VAL A 29 -0.12 -18.26 -0.56
CA VAL A 29 0.80 -18.19 -1.71
C VAL A 29 0.89 -19.55 -2.41
N GLU A 30 1.11 -20.63 -1.66
CA GLU A 30 1.27 -21.98 -2.21
C GLU A 30 0.02 -22.47 -2.96
N VAL A 31 -1.16 -22.32 -2.33
CA VAL A 31 -2.45 -22.69 -2.91
C VAL A 31 -2.77 -21.81 -4.12
N GLY A 32 -2.53 -20.51 -4.02
CA GLY A 32 -2.76 -19.56 -5.10
C GLY A 32 -1.93 -19.87 -6.35
N LYS A 33 -0.62 -20.06 -6.18
CA LYS A 33 0.30 -20.48 -7.27
C LYS A 33 -0.15 -21.81 -7.87
N LYS A 34 -0.45 -22.81 -7.04
CA LYS A 34 -0.92 -24.12 -7.51
C LYS A 34 -2.17 -24.02 -8.38
N TYR A 35 -3.15 -23.21 -7.99
CA TYR A 35 -4.38 -23.04 -8.78
C TYR A 35 -4.14 -22.26 -10.08
N LEU A 36 -3.27 -21.23 -10.06
CA LEU A 36 -2.90 -20.51 -11.28
C LEU A 36 -2.14 -21.38 -12.29
N GLU A 37 -1.33 -22.31 -11.80
CA GLU A 37 -0.55 -23.23 -12.66
C GLU A 37 -1.38 -24.38 -13.22
N ASN A 38 -2.24 -24.98 -12.39
CA ASN A 38 -2.91 -26.23 -12.75
C ASN A 38 -4.37 -26.05 -13.19
N ASP A 39 -5.06 -25.03 -12.67
CA ASP A 39 -6.48 -24.83 -12.88
C ASP A 39 -6.89 -23.35 -13.10
N PRO A 40 -6.22 -22.58 -13.98
CA PRO A 40 -6.50 -21.15 -14.14
C PRO A 40 -7.83 -20.84 -14.87
N ARG A 41 -8.45 -21.83 -15.53
CA ARG A 41 -9.68 -21.68 -16.32
C ARG A 41 -10.91 -21.62 -15.42
N THR A 42 -11.10 -20.49 -14.75
CA THR A 42 -12.19 -20.26 -13.80
C THR A 42 -12.77 -18.86 -13.97
N SER A 43 -14.08 -18.72 -13.75
CA SER A 43 -14.76 -17.41 -13.70
C SER A 43 -14.20 -16.49 -12.60
N TYR A 44 -13.47 -17.06 -11.63
CA TYR A 44 -12.82 -16.34 -10.55
C TYR A 44 -11.32 -16.06 -10.79
N LEU A 45 -10.80 -16.25 -12.00
CA LEU A 45 -9.39 -16.01 -12.31
C LEU A 45 -8.89 -14.62 -11.83
N PRO A 46 -9.63 -13.51 -12.02
CA PRO A 46 -9.20 -12.20 -11.51
C PRO A 46 -9.00 -12.19 -9.99
N HIS A 47 -9.88 -12.84 -9.24
CA HIS A 47 -9.82 -12.94 -7.79
C HIS A 47 -8.67 -13.85 -7.34
N LEU A 48 -8.44 -14.95 -8.06
CA LEU A 48 -7.32 -15.86 -7.81
C LEU A 48 -5.97 -15.14 -7.93
N VAL A 49 -5.79 -14.34 -8.99
CA VAL A 49 -4.58 -13.50 -9.15
C VAL A 49 -4.47 -12.50 -8.01
N TYR A 50 -5.56 -11.79 -7.67
CA TYR A 50 -5.55 -10.78 -6.62
C TYR A 50 -5.23 -11.33 -5.23
N PHE A 51 -5.83 -12.46 -4.83
CA PHE A 51 -5.58 -13.08 -3.53
C PHE A 51 -4.16 -13.64 -3.45
N THR A 52 -3.69 -14.31 -4.51
CA THR A 52 -2.31 -14.79 -4.58
C THR A 52 -1.33 -13.63 -4.45
N HIS A 53 -1.59 -12.52 -5.15
CA HIS A 53 -0.83 -11.29 -5.04
C HIS A 53 -0.83 -10.69 -3.63
N LYS A 54 -2.01 -10.58 -3.00
CA LYS A 54 -2.15 -10.07 -1.64
C LYS A 54 -1.30 -10.87 -0.66
N ALA A 55 -1.28 -12.20 -0.80
CA ALA A 55 -0.44 -13.08 0.02
C ALA A 55 1.07 -12.78 -0.16
N HIS A 56 1.53 -12.51 -1.39
CA HIS A 56 2.92 -12.10 -1.62
C HIS A 56 3.28 -10.81 -0.87
N ARG A 57 2.41 -9.80 -0.88
CA ARG A 57 2.65 -8.55 -0.14
C ARG A 57 2.74 -8.77 1.36
N HIS A 58 1.82 -9.54 1.95
CA HIS A 58 1.86 -9.87 3.38
C HIS A 58 3.14 -10.63 3.78
N ARG A 59 3.74 -11.37 2.84
CA ARG A 59 4.98 -12.11 3.04
C ARG A 59 6.24 -11.30 2.68
N GLY A 60 6.11 -10.08 2.17
CA GLY A 60 7.25 -9.28 1.72
C GLY A 60 7.93 -9.79 0.45
N LEU A 61 7.27 -10.65 -0.33
CA LEU A 61 7.79 -11.25 -1.55
C LEU A 61 7.60 -10.30 -2.74
N LEU A 62 8.28 -9.15 -2.70
CA LEU A 62 8.03 -8.03 -3.63
C LEU A 62 8.29 -8.38 -5.09
N TYR A 63 9.40 -9.06 -5.38
CA TYR A 63 9.75 -9.45 -6.75
C TYR A 63 8.74 -10.45 -7.33
N ASP A 64 8.41 -11.50 -6.58
CA ASP A 64 7.45 -12.52 -6.99
C ASP A 64 6.04 -11.94 -7.16
N GLY A 65 5.61 -11.09 -6.21
CA GLY A 65 4.32 -10.40 -6.28
C GLY A 65 4.20 -9.50 -7.51
N ARG A 66 5.30 -8.85 -7.91
CA ARG A 66 5.36 -8.08 -9.15
C ARG A 66 5.36 -8.97 -10.39
N GLN A 67 6.14 -10.06 -10.41
CA GLN A 67 6.16 -10.97 -11.55
C GLN A 67 4.82 -11.64 -11.78
N LEU A 68 4.06 -11.92 -10.73
CA LEU A 68 2.69 -12.40 -10.84
C LEU A 68 1.82 -11.45 -11.69
N TRP A 69 1.88 -10.14 -11.45
CA TRP A 69 1.14 -9.17 -12.26
C TRP A 69 1.68 -9.05 -13.68
N ARG A 70 2.98 -9.21 -13.90
CA ARG A 70 3.55 -9.19 -15.26
C ARG A 70 3.11 -10.39 -16.09
N THR A 71 2.98 -11.54 -15.44
CA THR A 71 2.49 -12.77 -16.07
C THR A 71 0.98 -12.71 -16.34
N TRP A 72 0.18 -12.28 -15.37
CA TRP A 72 -1.28 -12.36 -15.43
C TRP A 72 -1.99 -11.07 -15.84
N GLY A 73 -1.35 -9.91 -15.69
CA GLY A 73 -1.90 -8.61 -16.10
C GLY A 73 -2.35 -8.58 -17.56
N PRO A 74 -1.51 -9.00 -18.54
CA PRO A 74 -1.91 -9.06 -19.94
C PRO A 74 -3.13 -9.98 -20.19
N VAL A 75 -3.24 -11.08 -19.45
CA VAL A 75 -4.37 -12.01 -19.50
C VAL A 75 -5.64 -11.34 -18.99
N LEU A 76 -5.54 -10.57 -17.91
CA LEU A 76 -6.66 -9.81 -17.34
C LEU A 76 -7.12 -8.70 -18.29
N THR A 77 -6.18 -7.98 -18.92
CA THR A 77 -6.49 -6.98 -19.93
C THR A 77 -7.18 -7.60 -21.15
N ALA A 78 -6.68 -8.73 -21.66
CA ALA A 78 -7.33 -9.43 -22.76
C ALA A 78 -8.74 -9.88 -22.37
N GLY A 79 -8.93 -10.43 -21.17
CA GLY A 79 -10.23 -10.92 -20.73
C GLY A 79 -11.25 -9.82 -20.43
N ALA A 80 -10.80 -8.59 -20.18
CA ALA A 80 -11.66 -7.42 -20.04
C ALA A 80 -12.38 -7.06 -21.36
N LEU A 81 -11.81 -7.45 -22.51
CA LEU A 81 -12.43 -7.31 -23.82
C LEU A 81 -13.45 -8.42 -24.12
N GLY A 82 -13.56 -9.43 -23.25
CA GLY A 82 -14.35 -10.63 -23.45
C GLY A 82 -13.75 -11.58 -24.50
N GLY A 83 -14.49 -12.64 -24.83
CA GLY A 83 -14.09 -13.59 -25.87
C GLY A 83 -13.02 -14.61 -25.43
N GLU A 84 -12.18 -15.03 -26.38
CA GLU A 84 -11.16 -16.06 -26.15
C GLU A 84 -9.81 -15.42 -25.78
N ILE A 85 -9.21 -15.90 -24.70
CA ILE A 85 -7.90 -15.46 -24.21
C ILE A 85 -6.90 -16.60 -24.13
N GLU A 86 -5.62 -16.28 -24.25
CA GLU A 86 -4.52 -17.23 -24.04
C GLU A 86 -4.03 -17.15 -22.58
N LEU A 87 -3.83 -18.31 -21.96
CA LEU A 87 -3.35 -18.41 -20.59
C LEU A 87 -1.85 -18.73 -20.56
N PRO A 88 -1.10 -18.26 -19.55
CA PRO A 88 0.33 -18.52 -19.46
C PRO A 88 0.63 -20.03 -19.46
N GLY A 89 1.54 -20.47 -20.32
CA GLY A 89 1.92 -21.88 -20.42
C GLY A 89 0.90 -22.79 -21.13
N SER A 90 -0.16 -22.24 -21.73
CA SER A 90 -1.18 -22.99 -22.49
C SER A 90 -1.29 -22.45 -23.92
N SER A 91 -1.27 -23.33 -24.92
CA SER A 91 -1.61 -22.99 -26.31
C SER A 91 -3.11 -23.02 -26.59
N GLU A 92 -3.89 -23.64 -25.69
CA GLU A 92 -5.35 -23.66 -25.81
C GLU A 92 -5.94 -22.34 -25.31
N LYS A 93 -6.78 -21.74 -26.15
CA LYS A 93 -7.56 -20.56 -25.78
C LYS A 93 -8.67 -20.94 -24.80
N TRP A 94 -8.99 -20.02 -23.90
CA TRP A 94 -10.09 -20.15 -22.96
C TRP A 94 -11.09 -19.02 -23.17
N LYS A 95 -12.37 -19.36 -23.26
CA LYS A 95 -13.44 -18.39 -23.39
C LYS A 95 -13.78 -17.79 -22.04
N VAL A 96 -13.66 -16.47 -21.93
CA VAL A 96 -14.11 -15.70 -20.76
C VAL A 96 -15.61 -15.92 -20.57
N PRO A 97 -16.07 -16.28 -19.36
CA PRO A 97 -17.48 -16.42 -19.06
C PRO A 97 -18.22 -15.09 -19.26
N GLU A 98 -19.39 -15.15 -19.87
CA GLU A 98 -20.23 -13.97 -20.12
C GLU A 98 -20.59 -13.27 -18.80
N GLY A 99 -20.47 -11.94 -18.78
CA GLY A 99 -20.77 -11.11 -17.61
C GLY A 99 -19.61 -11.03 -16.60
N LYS A 100 -18.45 -11.60 -16.89
CA LYS A 100 -17.24 -11.51 -16.05
C LYS A 100 -16.22 -10.47 -16.51
N GLU A 101 -16.45 -9.82 -17.64
CA GLU A 101 -15.55 -8.81 -18.23
C GLU A 101 -15.23 -7.68 -17.24
N GLY A 102 -16.21 -7.27 -16.41
CA GLY A 102 -16.01 -6.26 -15.37
C GLY A 102 -15.05 -6.67 -14.25
N ASP A 103 -15.05 -7.95 -13.84
CA ASP A 103 -14.11 -8.48 -12.85
C ASP A 103 -12.68 -8.49 -13.41
N PHE A 104 -12.55 -8.83 -14.70
CA PHE A 104 -11.29 -8.77 -15.44
C PHE A 104 -10.78 -7.33 -15.58
N GLN A 105 -11.63 -6.40 -16.01
CA GLN A 105 -11.29 -4.99 -16.15
C GLN A 105 -10.83 -4.38 -14.82
N LEU A 106 -11.53 -4.66 -13.72
CA LEU A 106 -11.16 -4.17 -12.40
C LEU A 106 -9.75 -4.62 -11.98
N MET A 107 -9.41 -5.89 -12.24
CA MET A 107 -8.09 -6.41 -11.88
C MET A 107 -7.00 -6.02 -12.88
N ALA A 108 -7.33 -5.81 -14.15
CA ALA A 108 -6.43 -5.25 -15.15
C ALA A 108 -6.03 -3.81 -14.76
N ASP A 109 -6.99 -2.98 -14.35
CA ASP A 109 -6.73 -1.63 -13.84
C ASP A 109 -5.77 -1.68 -12.64
N ARG A 110 -6.03 -2.59 -11.71
CA ARG A 110 -5.15 -2.78 -10.53
C ARG A 110 -3.74 -3.23 -10.92
N ALA A 111 -3.60 -4.09 -11.93
CA ALA A 111 -2.29 -4.55 -12.40
C ALA A 111 -1.40 -3.36 -12.84
N GLY A 112 -1.99 -2.39 -13.56
CA GLY A 112 -1.30 -1.16 -13.97
C GLY A 112 -0.76 -0.36 -12.78
N PHE A 113 -1.60 -0.14 -11.76
CA PHE A 113 -1.17 0.52 -10.52
C PHE A 113 -0.08 -0.27 -9.78
N TYR A 114 -0.22 -1.60 -9.68
CA TYR A 114 0.69 -2.42 -8.88
C TYR A 114 2.10 -2.51 -9.46
N GLU A 115 2.29 -2.32 -10.78
CA GLU A 115 3.65 -2.18 -11.35
C GLU A 115 4.39 -1.00 -10.72
N GLY A 116 3.77 0.19 -10.66
CA GLY A 116 4.37 1.38 -10.04
C GLY A 116 4.57 1.20 -8.53
N PHE A 117 3.59 0.63 -7.84
CA PHE A 117 3.68 0.32 -6.41
C PHE A 117 4.87 -0.58 -6.07
N TYR A 118 5.05 -1.70 -6.79
CA TYR A 118 6.16 -2.62 -6.52
C TYR A 118 7.51 -2.02 -6.87
N GLN A 119 7.60 -1.27 -7.98
CA GLN A 119 8.82 -0.56 -8.34
C GLN A 119 9.24 0.40 -7.23
N LEU A 120 8.29 1.12 -6.63
CA LEU A 120 8.56 2.00 -5.50
C LEU A 120 9.02 1.21 -4.27
N ALA A 121 8.34 0.12 -3.92
CA ALA A 121 8.72 -0.73 -2.79
C ALA A 121 10.13 -1.32 -2.96
N LEU A 122 10.51 -1.68 -4.19
CA LEU A 122 11.84 -2.17 -4.57
C LEU A 122 12.92 -1.06 -4.62
N GLY A 123 12.53 0.22 -4.61
CA GLY A 123 13.45 1.36 -4.64
C GLY A 123 13.73 1.97 -6.02
N ASN A 124 13.03 1.51 -7.05
CA ASN A 124 13.22 1.97 -8.41
C ASN A 124 12.35 3.20 -8.69
N LYS A 125 12.76 4.38 -8.18
CA LYS A 125 11.99 5.63 -8.28
C LYS A 125 11.51 5.93 -9.70
N ASP A 126 12.41 5.98 -10.67
CA ASP A 126 12.08 6.42 -12.03
C ASP A 126 11.12 5.44 -12.72
N ALA A 127 11.32 4.15 -12.49
CA ALA A 127 10.43 3.12 -13.00
C ALA A 127 9.05 3.16 -12.32
N ALA A 128 9.00 3.49 -11.02
CA ALA A 128 7.74 3.68 -10.30
C ALA A 128 6.97 4.88 -10.83
N LEU A 129 7.64 6.02 -11.00
CA LEU A 129 7.05 7.25 -11.55
C LEU A 129 6.53 7.01 -12.97
N GLY A 130 7.35 6.43 -13.85
CA GLY A 130 6.95 6.13 -15.23
C GLY A 130 5.74 5.19 -15.29
N ALA A 131 5.68 4.16 -14.44
CA ALA A 131 4.53 3.26 -14.38
C ALA A 131 3.26 3.94 -13.86
N MET A 132 3.36 4.80 -12.84
CA MET A 132 2.21 5.56 -12.33
C MET A 132 1.70 6.58 -13.34
N VAL A 133 2.59 7.30 -14.02
CA VAL A 133 2.22 8.24 -15.11
C VAL A 133 1.49 7.49 -16.22
N ASN A 134 2.05 6.38 -16.70
CA ASN A 134 1.40 5.57 -17.73
C ASN A 134 0.03 5.04 -17.29
N TYR A 135 -0.11 4.59 -16.04
CA TYR A 135 -1.41 4.18 -15.49
C TYR A 135 -2.43 5.33 -15.49
N ASN A 136 -2.00 6.53 -15.05
CA ASN A 136 -2.86 7.71 -15.01
C ASN A 136 -3.30 8.12 -16.42
N ASP A 137 -2.38 8.16 -17.38
CA ASP A 137 -2.67 8.54 -18.77
C ASP A 137 -3.67 7.58 -19.42
N GLN A 138 -3.47 6.26 -19.25
CA GLN A 138 -4.40 5.24 -19.76
C GLN A 138 -5.82 5.40 -19.19
N LEU A 139 -5.95 5.72 -17.90
CA LEU A 139 -7.27 5.95 -17.30
C LEU A 139 -7.89 7.27 -17.74
N TYR A 140 -7.09 8.34 -17.92
CA TYR A 140 -7.59 9.60 -18.45
C TYR A 140 -8.07 9.47 -19.90
N GLU A 141 -7.37 8.72 -20.75
CA GLU A 141 -7.83 8.43 -22.11
C GLU A 141 -9.21 7.76 -22.11
N ARG A 142 -9.40 6.75 -21.25
CA ARG A 142 -10.70 6.09 -21.07
C ARG A 142 -11.78 7.04 -20.59
N ILE A 143 -11.51 7.85 -19.56
CA ILE A 143 -12.45 8.89 -19.08
C ILE A 143 -12.82 9.85 -20.21
N ASN A 144 -11.83 10.33 -20.97
CA ASN A 144 -12.02 11.30 -22.04
C ASN A 144 -12.77 10.70 -23.25
N SER A 145 -12.70 9.39 -23.45
CA SER A 145 -13.51 8.66 -24.44
C SER A 145 -14.97 8.43 -24.00
N GLY A 146 -15.35 8.86 -22.78
CA GLY A 146 -16.70 8.72 -22.23
C GLY A 146 -16.92 7.42 -21.43
N GLU A 147 -15.85 6.67 -21.15
CA GLU A 147 -15.96 5.45 -20.34
C GLU A 147 -16.24 5.79 -18.86
N THR A 148 -17.22 5.11 -18.27
CA THR A 148 -17.49 5.22 -16.83
C THR A 148 -16.63 4.21 -16.06
N LEU A 149 -15.51 4.67 -15.49
CA LEU A 149 -14.67 3.85 -14.64
C LEU A 149 -15.41 3.38 -13.37
N SER A 150 -15.08 2.19 -12.89
CA SER A 150 -15.56 1.69 -11.59
C SER A 150 -15.11 2.61 -10.45
N MET A 151 -15.91 2.69 -9.37
CA MET A 151 -15.54 3.50 -8.20
C MET A 151 -14.22 3.04 -7.57
N ALA A 152 -13.93 1.73 -7.59
CA ALA A 152 -12.67 1.22 -7.09
C ALA A 152 -11.49 1.71 -7.94
N THR A 153 -11.61 1.70 -9.28
CA THR A 153 -10.59 2.22 -10.19
C THR A 153 -10.37 3.72 -9.96
N LYS A 154 -11.45 4.51 -9.86
CA LYS A 154 -11.36 5.96 -9.57
C LYS A 154 -10.65 6.22 -8.25
N THR A 155 -10.95 5.45 -7.21
CA THR A 155 -10.28 5.61 -5.90
C THR A 155 -8.78 5.37 -6.00
N TYR A 156 -8.33 4.36 -6.75
CA TYR A 156 -6.90 4.11 -6.97
C TYR A 156 -6.24 5.23 -7.78
N LEU A 157 -6.91 5.75 -8.81
CA LEU A 157 -6.41 6.89 -9.58
C LEU A 157 -6.26 8.15 -8.71
N GLU A 158 -7.36 8.60 -8.10
CA GLU A 158 -7.48 9.91 -7.45
C GLU A 158 -6.79 9.97 -6.09
N PHE A 159 -6.82 8.90 -5.30
CA PHE A 159 -6.33 8.90 -3.91
C PHE A 159 -5.02 8.13 -3.71
N GLN A 160 -4.52 7.44 -4.74
CA GLN A 160 -3.26 6.71 -4.66
C GLN A 160 -2.30 7.14 -5.77
N SER A 161 -2.62 6.86 -7.04
CA SER A 161 -1.64 6.99 -8.11
C SER A 161 -1.29 8.45 -8.46
N LEU A 162 -2.28 9.34 -8.62
CA LEU A 162 -2.00 10.76 -8.90
C LEU A 162 -1.21 11.43 -7.76
N PRO A 163 -1.63 11.33 -6.49
CA PRO A 163 -0.87 11.92 -5.40
C PRO A 163 0.51 11.29 -5.22
N MET A 164 0.64 9.96 -5.37
CA MET A 164 1.96 9.30 -5.29
C MET A 164 2.88 9.74 -6.42
N ALA A 165 2.42 9.81 -7.67
CA ALA A 165 3.24 10.26 -8.80
C ALA A 165 3.77 11.69 -8.59
N GLN A 166 2.90 12.61 -8.15
CA GLN A 166 3.29 13.98 -7.83
C GLN A 166 4.38 14.03 -6.74
N ARG A 167 4.23 13.23 -5.69
CA ARG A 167 5.18 13.21 -4.57
C ARG A 167 6.50 12.54 -4.94
N LEU A 168 6.47 11.49 -5.75
CA LEU A 168 7.67 10.87 -6.29
C LEU A 168 8.49 11.87 -7.11
N ASP A 169 7.83 12.69 -7.90
CA ASP A 169 8.50 13.73 -8.69
C ASP A 169 9.09 14.85 -7.81
N VAL A 170 8.30 15.33 -6.84
CA VAL A 170 8.61 16.55 -6.08
C VAL A 170 9.41 16.31 -4.80
N LEU A 171 9.23 15.19 -4.10
CA LEU A 171 9.81 14.95 -2.77
C LEU A 171 10.82 13.80 -2.74
N HIS A 172 10.58 12.71 -3.48
CA HIS A 172 11.42 11.52 -3.38
C HIS A 172 12.86 11.76 -3.88
N GLY A 173 13.83 11.33 -3.07
CA GLY A 173 15.26 11.57 -3.30
C GLY A 173 15.70 12.99 -2.93
N ARG A 174 14.85 13.78 -2.27
CA ARG A 174 15.19 15.11 -1.75
C ARG A 174 15.19 15.12 -0.23
N VAL A 175 15.77 16.17 0.35
CA VAL A 175 15.73 16.41 1.80
C VAL A 175 14.27 16.45 2.25
N ALA A 176 13.96 15.65 3.26
CA ALA A 176 12.64 15.59 3.86
C ALA A 176 12.26 16.99 4.41
N PRO A 177 11.04 17.48 4.16
CA PRO A 177 10.68 18.81 4.62
C PRO A 177 10.80 18.96 6.14
N ALA A 178 11.14 20.17 6.60
CA ALA A 178 11.35 20.47 8.01
C ALA A 178 10.06 20.34 8.83
N LEU A 179 10.22 20.02 10.12
CA LEU A 179 9.13 19.92 11.10
C LEU A 179 8.86 21.23 11.87
N ASP A 180 9.38 22.36 11.36
CA ASP A 180 9.23 23.67 11.99
C ASP A 180 7.76 24.05 12.17
N GLY A 181 7.40 24.51 13.37
CA GLY A 181 6.03 24.83 13.76
C GLY A 181 5.25 23.69 14.42
N LEU A 182 5.84 22.49 14.53
CA LEU A 182 5.22 21.39 15.28
C LEU A 182 5.27 21.64 16.79
N GLN A 183 4.14 21.42 17.46
CA GLN A 183 4.08 21.37 18.93
C GLN A 183 4.38 19.95 19.39
N TRP A 184 5.60 19.72 19.90
CA TRP A 184 6.01 18.42 20.42
C TRP A 184 5.32 18.10 21.75
N ILE A 185 4.85 16.87 21.86
CA ILE A 185 4.39 16.28 23.12
C ILE A 185 5.51 15.41 23.70
N GLN A 186 6.12 14.61 22.83
CA GLN A 186 7.34 13.86 23.10
C GLN A 186 8.34 14.14 21.97
N PRO A 187 9.30 15.06 22.15
CA PRO A 187 10.25 15.41 21.10
C PRO A 187 11.22 14.26 20.79
N PRO A 188 11.83 14.23 19.60
CA PRO A 188 12.98 13.37 19.34
C PRO A 188 14.16 13.77 20.25
N PRO A 189 15.08 12.84 20.56
CA PRO A 189 16.27 13.17 21.32
C PRO A 189 17.12 14.21 20.58
N GLU A 190 17.81 15.07 21.33
CA GLU A 190 18.63 16.17 20.78
C GLU A 190 19.77 15.69 19.88
N SER A 191 20.29 14.49 20.16
CA SER A 191 21.23 13.77 19.30
C SER A 191 20.78 12.31 19.19
N ASP A 192 20.89 11.77 17.98
CA ASP A 192 20.48 10.40 17.67
C ASP A 192 21.49 9.82 16.67
N GLU A 193 22.71 9.61 17.15
CA GLU A 193 23.84 9.16 16.33
C GLU A 193 23.61 7.77 15.72
N ASP A 194 22.79 6.94 16.37
CA ASP A 194 22.47 5.59 15.92
C ASP A 194 21.31 5.54 14.91
N LYS A 195 20.62 6.65 14.65
CA LYS A 195 19.50 6.71 13.70
C LYS A 195 19.97 6.51 12.26
N LYS A 196 19.51 5.42 11.65
CA LYS A 196 19.70 5.09 10.23
C LYS A 196 18.46 5.29 9.37
N LEU A 197 17.29 5.21 9.97
CA LEU A 197 16.01 5.28 9.27
C LEU A 197 14.92 5.87 10.18
N GLU A 198 14.24 6.91 9.71
CA GLU A 198 13.04 7.47 10.33
C GLU A 198 11.81 7.12 9.50
N LEU A 199 10.83 6.51 10.14
CA LEU A 199 9.47 6.39 9.65
C LEU A 199 8.63 7.55 10.18
N ARG A 200 8.28 8.49 9.31
CA ARG A 200 7.43 9.63 9.65
C ARG A 200 5.99 9.35 9.29
N LEU A 201 5.15 9.16 10.30
CA LEU A 201 3.73 8.88 10.18
C LEU A 201 2.91 10.14 10.38
N PHE A 202 2.18 10.56 9.35
CA PHE A 202 1.13 11.56 9.45
C PHE A 202 -0.21 10.86 9.64
N CYS A 203 -0.81 10.99 10.82
CA CYS A 203 -2.07 10.33 11.16
C CYS A 203 -2.74 11.07 12.32
N ASP A 204 -4.02 11.40 12.20
CA ASP A 204 -4.76 11.94 13.34
C ASP A 204 -5.16 10.84 14.34
N SER A 205 -5.47 11.24 15.58
CA SER A 205 -5.83 10.36 16.69
C SER A 205 -7.09 9.53 16.40
N ASN A 206 -8.04 10.09 15.65
CA ASN A 206 -9.28 9.42 15.26
C ASN A 206 -9.00 8.27 14.27
N ARG A 207 -8.08 8.46 13.32
CA ARG A 207 -7.62 7.40 12.42
C ARG A 207 -6.80 6.37 13.17
N ALA A 208 -5.91 6.81 14.05
CA ALA A 208 -5.06 5.94 14.86
C ALA A 208 -5.86 5.00 15.79
N THR A 209 -7.07 5.39 16.22
CA THR A 209 -7.97 4.53 17.01
C THR A 209 -8.97 3.72 16.18
N ASN A 210 -9.20 4.11 14.92
CA ASN A 210 -10.14 3.44 14.03
C ASN A 210 -9.42 2.79 12.83
N ARG A 211 -9.53 3.39 11.64
CA ARG A 211 -9.08 2.84 10.35
C ARG A 211 -7.61 2.40 10.35
N GLN A 212 -6.75 3.05 11.14
CA GLN A 212 -5.32 2.77 11.21
C GLN A 212 -4.88 2.09 12.50
N ALA A 213 -5.80 1.68 13.39
CA ALA A 213 -5.43 1.05 14.66
C ALA A 213 -4.52 -0.17 14.47
N ARG A 214 -4.86 -1.03 13.51
CA ARG A 214 -4.05 -2.20 13.14
C ARG A 214 -2.69 -1.79 12.55
N PHE A 215 -2.65 -0.73 11.75
CA PHE A 215 -1.41 -0.24 11.17
C PHE A 215 -0.43 0.30 12.23
N ILE A 216 -0.95 1.01 13.24
CA ILE A 216 -0.14 1.45 14.39
C ILE A 216 0.49 0.24 15.11
N ASP A 217 -0.27 -0.85 15.29
CA ASP A 217 0.26 -2.07 15.91
C ASP A 217 1.36 -2.74 15.06
N VAL A 218 1.20 -2.73 13.73
CA VAL A 218 2.23 -3.20 12.79
C VAL A 218 3.49 -2.35 12.89
N LEU A 219 3.38 -1.02 12.84
CA LEU A 219 4.52 -0.12 12.98
C LEU A 219 5.21 -0.27 14.33
N ARG A 220 4.46 -0.48 15.41
CA ARG A 220 5.03 -0.73 16.74
C ARG A 220 5.86 -2.01 16.75
N LYS A 221 5.33 -3.08 16.15
CA LYS A 221 6.05 -4.35 16.06
C LYS A 221 7.34 -4.20 15.24
N LEU A 222 7.28 -3.51 14.10
CA LEU A 222 8.44 -3.28 13.24
C LEU A 222 9.47 -2.37 13.90
N GLU A 223 9.04 -1.32 14.60
CA GLU A 223 9.94 -0.47 15.39
C GLU A 223 10.64 -1.28 16.48
N HIS A 224 9.91 -2.11 17.24
CA HIS A 224 10.52 -2.99 18.23
C HIS A 224 11.56 -3.95 17.62
N GLU A 225 11.32 -4.44 16.41
CA GLU A 225 12.21 -5.37 15.71
C GLU A 225 13.49 -4.72 15.18
N TYR A 226 13.40 -3.49 14.66
CA TYR A 226 14.51 -2.84 13.95
C TYR A 226 15.09 -1.61 14.68
N SER A 227 14.60 -1.26 15.88
CA SER A 227 15.11 -0.11 16.65
C SER A 227 16.59 -0.23 16.97
N SER A 228 17.06 -1.43 17.34
CA SER A 228 18.48 -1.73 17.56
C SER A 228 19.36 -1.59 16.30
N GLN A 229 18.74 -1.54 15.12
CA GLN A 229 19.40 -1.30 13.83
C GLN A 229 19.30 0.16 13.39
N GLY A 230 18.74 1.04 14.23
CA GLY A 230 18.60 2.47 13.95
C GLY A 230 17.28 2.88 13.31
N LEU A 231 16.23 2.04 13.38
CA LEU A 231 14.86 2.43 13.01
C LEU A 231 14.22 3.27 14.11
N ARG A 232 13.62 4.39 13.75
CA ARG A 232 12.72 5.15 14.64
C ARG A 232 11.40 5.49 13.96
N VAL A 233 10.39 5.80 14.76
CA VAL A 233 9.08 6.27 14.29
C VAL A 233 8.78 7.65 14.88
N VAL A 234 8.34 8.57 14.03
CA VAL A 234 7.86 9.90 14.39
C VAL A 234 6.40 10.03 13.99
N TRP A 235 5.51 10.32 14.94
CA TRP A 235 4.07 10.44 14.69
C TRP A 235 3.59 11.89 14.77
N ILE A 236 3.03 12.37 13.67
CA ILE A 236 2.55 13.75 13.51
C ILE A 236 1.06 13.72 13.24
N SER A 237 0.31 14.52 14.00
CA SER A 237 -1.08 14.85 13.68
C SER A 237 -1.18 16.32 13.30
N GLY A 238 -2.12 16.67 12.43
CA GLY A 238 -2.45 18.07 12.20
C GLY A 238 -3.93 18.33 12.41
N VAL A 239 -4.23 19.47 13.02
CA VAL A 239 -5.60 19.90 13.31
C VAL A 239 -5.89 21.21 12.61
N LEU A 240 -7.00 21.28 11.87
CA LEU A 240 -7.36 22.49 11.12
C LEU A 240 -7.56 23.72 12.03
N ARG A 241 -7.98 23.51 13.29
CA ARG A 241 -8.23 24.60 14.22
C ARG A 241 -7.29 24.52 15.41
N ALA A 242 -6.54 25.60 15.66
CA ALA A 242 -5.50 25.65 16.68
C ALA A 242 -6.04 25.32 18.08
N GLU A 243 -7.27 25.73 18.41
CA GLU A 243 -7.89 25.43 19.72
C GLU A 243 -8.16 23.94 19.94
N ARG A 244 -8.14 23.11 18.89
CA ARG A 244 -8.29 21.65 19.00
C ARG A 244 -6.97 20.93 19.28
N ALA A 245 -5.82 21.62 19.20
CA ALA A 245 -4.51 20.99 19.33
C ALA A 245 -4.31 20.32 20.69
N GLY A 246 -4.74 20.95 21.79
CA GLY A 246 -4.66 20.34 23.12
C GLY A 246 -5.49 19.06 23.26
N ARG A 247 -6.68 19.00 22.63
CA ARG A 247 -7.51 17.79 22.64
C ARG A 247 -6.86 16.66 21.84
N GLU A 248 -6.32 17.00 20.67
CA GLU A 248 -5.60 16.03 19.84
C GLU A 248 -4.36 15.50 20.56
N ALA A 249 -3.59 16.38 21.21
CA ALA A 249 -2.40 16.00 21.98
C ALA A 249 -2.73 15.02 23.12
N ASN A 250 -3.81 15.27 23.85
CA ASN A 250 -4.28 14.36 24.91
C ASN A 250 -4.66 12.99 24.32
N ALA A 251 -5.44 12.97 23.23
CA ALA A 251 -5.83 11.73 22.58
C ALA A 251 -4.62 10.94 22.05
N MET A 252 -3.64 11.60 21.42
CA MET A 252 -2.39 10.97 20.99
C MET A 252 -1.60 10.38 22.17
N THR A 253 -1.54 11.10 23.29
CA THR A 253 -0.87 10.64 24.53
C THR A 253 -1.55 9.39 25.10
N GLU A 254 -2.88 9.37 25.18
CA GLU A 254 -3.65 8.20 25.63
C GLU A 254 -3.37 6.97 24.74
N ILE A 255 -3.37 7.16 23.42
CA ILE A 255 -3.06 6.09 22.46
C ILE A 255 -1.62 5.60 22.63
N ALA A 256 -0.66 6.51 22.76
CA ALA A 256 0.75 6.17 22.95
C ALA A 256 0.96 5.35 24.24
N ILE A 257 0.32 5.74 25.35
CA ILE A 257 0.36 5.00 26.61
C ILE A 257 -0.31 3.62 26.45
N GLN A 258 -1.53 3.58 25.92
CA GLN A 258 -2.30 2.34 25.74
C GLN A 258 -1.55 1.32 24.88
N LYS A 259 -0.96 1.78 23.78
CA LYS A 259 -0.21 0.94 22.83
C LYS A 259 1.27 0.80 23.20
N LYS A 260 1.75 1.43 24.28
CA LYS A 260 3.16 1.42 24.72
C LYS A 260 4.12 1.85 23.61
N LEU A 261 3.82 2.98 22.97
CA LEU A 261 4.63 3.54 21.89
C LEU A 261 5.76 4.37 22.48
N GLY A 262 7.02 4.04 22.14
CA GLY A 262 8.20 4.82 22.50
C GLY A 262 8.51 5.97 21.52
N TRP A 263 7.58 6.29 20.64
CA TRP A 263 7.80 7.17 19.49
C TRP A 263 7.90 8.64 19.89
N SER A 264 8.57 9.44 19.06
CA SER A 264 8.44 10.89 19.13
C SER A 264 7.13 11.32 18.47
N PHE A 265 6.38 12.24 19.08
CA PHE A 265 5.12 12.69 18.49
C PHE A 265 4.72 14.11 18.86
N GLY A 266 3.95 14.74 17.97
CA GLY A 266 3.51 16.12 18.11
C GLY A 266 2.32 16.47 17.22
N VAL A 267 1.78 17.67 17.47
CA VAL A 267 0.60 18.20 16.78
C VAL A 267 0.98 19.47 16.02
N GLN A 268 0.52 19.58 14.77
CA GLN A 268 0.54 20.82 13.99
C GLN A 268 -0.78 21.57 14.24
N PRO A 269 -0.78 22.71 14.97
CA PRO A 269 -1.98 23.50 15.18
C PRO A 269 -2.31 24.38 13.97
N GLY A 270 -3.57 24.42 13.55
CA GLY A 270 -4.09 25.37 12.55
C GLY A 270 -3.91 24.95 11.08
N GLN A 271 -4.36 25.82 10.18
CA GLN A 271 -4.28 25.64 8.71
C GLN A 271 -3.09 26.38 8.06
N GLU A 272 -2.24 27.04 8.84
CA GLU A 272 -1.09 27.75 8.26
C GLU A 272 -0.21 26.81 7.45
N THR A 273 0.54 27.37 6.49
CA THR A 273 1.50 26.67 5.61
C THR A 273 2.57 25.95 6.42
N GLY A 274 2.17 24.78 6.89
CA GLY A 274 2.76 24.12 8.03
C GLY A 274 3.42 22.83 7.63
N VAL A 275 3.70 22.00 8.64
CA VAL A 275 4.33 20.70 8.43
C VAL A 275 3.52 19.88 7.41
N LEU A 276 2.19 19.79 7.53
CA LEU A 276 1.37 18.98 6.62
C LEU A 276 1.45 19.42 5.16
N GLU A 277 1.38 20.73 4.89
CA GLU A 277 1.40 21.25 3.52
C GLU A 277 2.77 21.05 2.86
N ARG A 278 3.87 21.33 3.56
CA ARG A 278 5.23 21.10 3.06
C ARG A 278 5.50 19.64 2.72
N HIS A 279 4.85 18.74 3.47
CA HIS A 279 4.92 17.30 3.23
C HIS A 279 3.89 16.82 2.22
N LEU A 280 3.16 17.70 1.53
CA LEU A 280 2.11 17.38 0.56
C LEU A 280 1.03 16.42 1.12
N VAL A 281 0.73 16.52 2.42
CA VAL A 281 -0.30 15.70 3.05
C VAL A 281 -1.66 16.24 2.60
N SER A 282 -2.29 15.53 1.65
CA SER A 282 -3.68 15.81 1.26
C SER A 282 -4.55 15.78 2.51
N HIS A 283 -5.35 16.83 2.71
CA HIS A 283 -6.17 17.02 3.91
C HIS A 283 -7.22 15.90 4.05
N GLY A 284 -6.85 14.78 4.68
CA GLY A 284 -7.77 13.66 4.87
C GLY A 284 -7.19 12.26 4.63
N GLY A 285 -5.86 12.09 4.58
CA GLY A 285 -5.21 10.78 4.49
C GLY A 285 -4.21 10.52 5.62
N THR A 286 -3.90 9.25 5.87
CA THR A 286 -2.71 8.83 6.61
C THR A 286 -1.53 8.79 5.62
N LEU A 287 -0.35 9.24 5.99
CA LEU A 287 0.85 9.16 5.13
C LEU A 287 1.99 8.56 5.95
N LEU A 288 2.69 7.59 5.38
CA LEU A 288 3.96 7.10 5.91
C LEU A 288 5.08 7.52 4.98
N MET A 289 6.15 8.10 5.52
CA MET A 289 7.38 8.43 4.81
C MET A 289 8.56 7.72 5.46
N ALA A 290 9.54 7.29 4.67
CA ALA A 290 10.77 6.68 5.16
C ALA A 290 11.96 7.56 4.74
N ILE A 291 12.70 8.03 5.73
CA ILE A 291 13.75 9.04 5.61
C ILE A 291 15.05 8.43 6.13
N ASP A 292 16.12 8.48 5.36
CA ASP A 292 17.41 7.90 5.76
C ASP A 292 18.18 8.75 6.78
N SER A 293 19.40 8.31 7.12
CA SER A 293 20.32 9.01 8.03
C SER A 293 20.66 10.42 7.55
N GLU A 294 20.79 10.63 6.24
CA GLU A 294 21.08 11.91 5.58
C GLU A 294 19.87 12.86 5.55
N GLY A 295 18.70 12.40 6.00
CA GLY A 295 17.47 13.19 5.97
C GLY A 295 16.81 13.20 4.58
N ILE A 296 17.18 12.29 3.69
CA ILE A 296 16.60 12.16 2.34
C ILE A 296 15.38 11.25 2.38
N LEU A 297 14.29 11.68 1.75
CA LEU A 297 13.09 10.86 1.57
C LEU A 297 13.38 9.72 0.58
N ARG A 298 13.32 8.47 1.03
CA ARG A 298 13.62 7.26 0.22
C ARG A 298 12.42 6.40 -0.12
N TRP A 299 11.29 6.60 0.54
CA TRP A 299 10.06 5.87 0.26
C TRP A 299 8.85 6.54 0.93
N GLU A 300 7.66 6.35 0.39
CA GLU A 300 6.42 6.86 0.98
C GLU A 300 5.18 6.08 0.53
N MET A 301 4.11 6.15 1.33
CA MET A 301 2.81 5.53 1.05
C MET A 301 1.67 6.36 1.62
N ILE A 302 0.68 6.65 0.78
CA ILE A 302 -0.56 7.34 1.16
C ILE A 302 -1.61 6.30 1.51
N ASP A 303 -2.34 6.56 2.58
CA ASP A 303 -3.36 5.71 3.16
C ASP A 303 -2.88 4.25 3.14
N PRO A 304 -1.94 3.86 4.02
CA PRO A 304 -1.47 2.49 4.16
C PRO A 304 -2.63 1.55 4.56
N MET A 305 -3.50 1.25 3.59
CA MET A 305 -4.67 0.39 3.66
C MET A 305 -4.25 -1.07 3.66
N PHE A 306 -3.04 -1.32 3.18
CA PHE A 306 -2.37 -2.59 3.21
C PHE A 306 -1.67 -2.67 4.55
N TRP A 307 -2.26 -3.33 5.54
CA TRP A 307 -1.63 -3.65 6.83
C TRP A 307 -0.63 -4.80 6.69
N ASP A 308 0.07 -4.83 5.55
CA ASP A 308 0.86 -5.94 5.06
C ASP A 308 2.22 -5.88 5.75
N GLU A 309 2.34 -6.46 6.94
CA GLU A 309 3.56 -6.41 7.75
C GLU A 309 4.82 -6.78 6.95
N GLY A 310 4.75 -7.83 6.12
CA GLY A 310 5.88 -8.27 5.29
C GLY A 310 6.32 -7.24 4.24
N LEU A 311 5.40 -6.43 3.70
CA LEU A 311 5.73 -5.35 2.77
C LEU A 311 6.60 -4.29 3.47
N TYR A 312 6.14 -3.77 4.60
CA TYR A 312 6.88 -2.73 5.33
C TYR A 312 8.21 -3.27 5.85
N ARG A 313 8.22 -4.51 6.35
CA ARG A 313 9.44 -5.21 6.76
C ARG A 313 10.48 -5.25 5.62
N ALA A 314 10.09 -5.70 4.43
CA ALA A 314 10.99 -5.76 3.28
C ALA A 314 11.54 -4.38 2.87
N ILE A 315 10.72 -3.33 2.95
CA ILE A 315 11.14 -1.95 2.68
C ILE A 315 12.12 -1.46 3.75
N ILE A 316 11.81 -1.66 5.03
CA ILE A 316 12.67 -1.28 6.16
C ILE A 316 14.03 -1.96 6.06
N GLU A 317 14.05 -3.29 5.84
CA GLU A 317 15.30 -4.05 5.67
C GLU A 317 16.13 -3.58 4.49
N ARG A 318 15.48 -3.22 3.38
CA ARG A 318 16.16 -2.66 2.21
C ARG A 318 16.81 -1.31 2.55
N LEU A 319 16.06 -0.42 3.20
CA LEU A 319 16.54 0.92 3.52
C LEU A 319 17.65 0.89 4.57
N LEU A 320 17.50 0.10 5.65
CA LEU A 320 18.52 -0.04 6.68
C LEU A 320 19.83 -0.62 6.14
N ARG A 321 19.78 -1.56 5.18
CA ARG A 321 20.97 -2.11 4.52
C ARG A 321 21.70 -1.10 3.63
N ASN A 322 20.98 -0.13 3.08
CA ASN A 322 21.55 0.91 2.22
C ASN A 322 22.04 2.14 2.99
N SER A 323 21.76 2.23 4.30
CA SER A 323 22.18 3.33 5.18
C SER A 323 23.56 3.11 5.84
N GLY A 324 24.31 2.09 5.45
CA GLY A 324 25.66 1.79 5.93
C GLY A 324 26.63 1.64 4.76
#